data_AF-G9KGT8-F1
#
_entry.id   AF-G9KGT8-F1
#
_cell.length_a   1.000
_cell.length_b   1.000
_cell.length_c   1.000
_cell.angle_alpha   90.00
_cell.angle_beta   90.00
_cell.angle_gamma   90.00
#
_symmetry.space_group_name_H-M   'P 1'
#
loop_
_entity.id
_entity.type
_entity.pdbx_description
1 polymer ?
#
loop_
_entity_poly.entity_id
_entity_poly.type
_entity_poly.pdbx_seq_one_letter_code
_entity_poly.pdbx_strand_id
1 'polypeptide(L)'
;TTYLLFLIVLCILTYGMMSSSAYYYTRTMSQLFLDTPVSKTEKTNFKTLSSMEDFWKFTEGALLDGLYWKTQPSNRTEADNRSFIYYENLLLGVPRIRQLKVRNGSCS
;
A
#
# COMPACT_ATOMS: atom_id res chain seq x y z
N THR A 1 32.94 26.55 16.28
CA THR A 1 32.13 27.16 15.19
C THR A 1 31.76 26.15 14.11
N THR A 2 32.68 25.33 13.62
CA THR A 2 32.41 24.29 12.60
C THR A 2 31.36 23.24 13.02
N TYR A 3 31.39 22.79 14.28
CA TYR A 3 30.39 21.84 14.80
C TYR A 3 28.96 22.41 14.86
N LEU A 4 28.82 23.71 15.17
CA LEU A 4 27.52 24.39 15.17
C LEU A 4 26.96 24.52 13.75
N LEU A 5 27.79 24.89 12.78
CA LEU A 5 27.42 24.91 11.37
C LEU A 5 27.01 23.51 10.87
N PHE A 6 27.77 22.47 11.25
CA PHE A 6 27.45 21.09 10.90
C PHE A 6 26.11 20.62 11.49
N LEU A 7 25.83 20.94 12.75
CA LEU A 7 24.54 20.65 13.38
C LEU A 7 23.37 21.35 12.68
N ILE A 8 23.53 22.62 12.31
CA ILE A 8 22.48 23.37 11.59
C ILE A 8 22.21 22.73 10.22
N VAL A 9 23.25 22.36 9.49
CA VAL A 9 23.10 21.68 8.18
C VAL A 9 22.39 20.33 8.34
N LEU A 10 22.72 19.54 9.36
CA LEU A 10 22.03 18.29 9.64
C LEU A 10 20.55 18.49 9.98
N CYS A 11 20.22 19.50 10.81
CA CYS A 11 18.83 19.82 11.13
C CYS A 11 18.02 20.23 9.90
N ILE A 12 18.61 21.00 8.98
CA ILE A 12 17.95 21.40 7.74
C ILE A 12 17.75 20.19 6.82
N LEU A 13 18.74 19.30 6.71
CA LEU A 13 18.63 18.10 5.88
C LEU A 13 17.56 17.13 6.42
N THR A 14 17.53 16.87 7.72
CA THR A 14 16.53 15.96 8.30
C THR A 14 15.12 16.51 8.17
N TYR A 15 14.93 17.82 8.39
CA TYR A 15 13.63 18.47 8.21
C TYR A 15 13.21 18.55 6.74
N GLY A 16 14.14 18.87 5.83
CA GLY A 16 13.87 18.98 4.39
C GLY A 16 13.53 17.64 3.73
N MET A 17 14.16 16.55 4.18
CA MET A 17 13.87 15.21 3.65
C MET A 17 12.57 14.62 4.21
N MET A 18 12.15 15.01 5.42
CA MET A 18 10.99 14.44 6.11
C MET A 18 9.81 15.42 6.09
N SER A 19 9.05 15.43 4.99
CA SER A 19 7.84 16.27 4.91
C SER A 19 6.78 15.85 5.95
N SER A 20 6.09 16.80 6.58
CA SER A 20 5.00 16.51 7.52
C SER A 20 3.81 15.80 6.86
N SER A 21 3.65 15.94 5.55
CA SER A 21 2.63 15.24 4.75
C SER A 21 2.93 13.75 4.55
N ALA A 22 4.18 13.30 4.69
CA ALA A 22 4.55 11.89 4.55
C ALA A 22 3.82 10.99 5.58
N TYR A 23 3.56 11.52 6.78
CA TYR A 23 2.77 10.81 7.79
C TYR A 23 1.33 10.59 7.32
N TYR A 24 0.67 11.62 6.79
CA TYR A 24 -0.69 11.49 6.28
C TYR A 24 -0.77 10.58 5.06
N TYR A 25 0.24 10.64 4.19
CA TYR A 25 0.34 9.76 3.04
C TYR A 25 0.42 8.28 3.45
N THR A 26 1.35 7.94 4.35
CA THR A 26 1.49 6.56 4.84
C THR A 26 0.28 6.10 5.64
N ARG A 27 -0.36 7.01 6.40
CA ARG A 27 -1.59 6.71 7.13
C ARG A 27 -2.75 6.37 6.20
N THR A 28 -3.02 7.18 5.19
CA THR A 28 -4.12 6.92 4.23
C THR A 28 -3.88 5.61 3.48
N MET A 29 -2.65 5.38 3.03
CA MET A 29 -2.27 4.13 2.36
C MET A 29 -2.45 2.91 3.29
N SER A 30 -2.03 3.03 4.56
CA SER A 30 -2.18 1.97 5.55
C SER A 30 -3.65 1.68 5.85
N GLN A 31 -4.50 2.71 5.99
CA GLN A 31 -5.92 2.52 6.26
C GLN A 31 -6.63 1.85 5.08
N LEU A 32 -6.24 2.20 3.85
CA LEU A 32 -6.82 1.61 2.63
C LEU A 32 -6.63 0.10 2.55
N PHE A 33 -5.46 -0.43 2.94
CA PHE A 33 -5.20 -1.88 2.82
C PHE A 33 -5.47 -2.67 4.10
N LEU A 34 -5.37 -2.03 5.28
CA LEU A 34 -5.48 -2.74 6.56
C LEU A 34 -6.85 -2.62 7.22
N ASP A 35 -7.52 -1.49 7.04
CA ASP A 35 -8.76 -1.18 7.75
C ASP A 35 -10.00 -1.27 6.84
N THR A 36 -9.81 -1.46 5.52
CA THR A 36 -10.92 -1.77 4.62
C THR A 36 -11.44 -3.18 4.90
N PRO A 37 -12.77 -3.33 5.03
CA PRO A 37 -13.37 -4.64 5.25
C PRO A 37 -13.20 -5.51 4.01
N VAL A 38 -12.97 -6.80 4.24
CA VAL A 38 -12.76 -7.83 3.20
C VAL A 38 -13.99 -7.99 2.30
N SER A 39 -15.19 -7.72 2.82
CA SER A 39 -16.45 -7.77 2.06
C SER A 39 -17.50 -6.81 2.65
N LYS A 40 -18.49 -6.41 1.85
CA LYS A 40 -19.62 -5.55 2.28
C LYS A 40 -20.47 -6.17 3.40
N THR A 41 -20.37 -7.49 3.59
CA THR A 41 -21.18 -8.26 4.55
C THR A 41 -20.41 -8.70 5.78
N GLU A 42 -19.08 -8.62 5.79
CA GLU A 42 -18.25 -9.09 6.91
C GLU A 42 -17.33 -7.98 7.40
N LYS A 43 -17.32 -7.74 8.71
CA LYS A 43 -16.48 -6.72 9.37
C LYS A 43 -15.03 -7.21 9.59
N THR A 44 -14.63 -8.26 8.91
CA THR A 44 -13.29 -8.82 9.01
C THR A 44 -12.34 -7.92 8.23
N ASN A 45 -11.30 -7.44 8.91
CA ASN A 45 -10.25 -6.61 8.33
C ASN A 45 -8.99 -7.45 8.15
N PHE A 46 -8.00 -6.96 7.41
CA PHE A 46 -6.71 -7.65 7.26
C PHE A 46 -6.06 -8.00 8.60
N LYS A 47 -6.23 -7.13 9.61
CA LYS A 47 -5.71 -7.32 10.97
C LYS A 47 -6.35 -8.47 11.74
N THR A 48 -7.56 -8.88 11.39
CA THR A 48 -8.35 -9.88 12.12
C THR A 48 -8.59 -11.16 11.31
N LEU A 49 -7.86 -11.33 10.20
CA LEU A 49 -7.93 -12.54 9.37
C LEU A 49 -7.48 -13.76 10.16
N SER A 50 -8.28 -14.83 10.15
CA SER A 50 -8.00 -16.08 10.87
C SER A 50 -7.86 -17.29 9.95
N SER A 51 -8.54 -17.30 8.80
CA SER A 51 -8.56 -18.44 7.87
C SER A 51 -7.90 -18.15 6.53
N MET A 52 -7.42 -19.20 5.85
CA MET A 52 -6.87 -19.10 4.50
C MET A 52 -7.91 -18.65 3.47
N GLU A 53 -9.17 -19.01 3.67
CA GLU A 53 -10.28 -18.57 2.81
C GLU A 53 -10.48 -17.05 2.90
N ASP A 54 -10.41 -16.49 4.11
CA ASP A 54 -10.53 -15.04 4.33
C ASP A 54 -9.36 -14.30 3.67
N PHE A 55 -8.16 -14.90 3.65
CA PHE A 55 -7.02 -14.34 2.91
C PHE A 55 -7.30 -14.26 1.41
N TRP A 56 -7.87 -15.31 0.80
CA TRP A 56 -8.22 -15.28 -0.62
C TRP A 56 -9.31 -14.23 -0.93
N LYS A 57 -10.35 -14.15 -0.09
CA LYS A 57 -11.39 -13.12 -0.19
C LYS A 57 -10.80 -11.70 -0.11
N PHE A 58 -9.82 -11.48 0.78
CA PHE A 58 -9.11 -10.20 0.87
C PHE A 58 -8.32 -9.90 -0.41
N THR A 59 -7.60 -10.88 -0.95
CA THR A 59 -6.80 -10.69 -2.17
C THR A 59 -7.66 -10.39 -3.39
N GLU A 60 -8.84 -10.99 -3.49
CA GLU A 60 -9.74 -10.81 -4.62
C GLU A 60 -10.59 -9.53 -4.51
N GLY A 61 -11.01 -9.15 -3.29
CA GLY A 61 -11.81 -7.94 -3.06
C GLY A 61 -10.94 -6.72 -2.80
N ALA A 62 -10.62 -6.48 -1.52
CA ALA A 62 -9.99 -5.25 -1.05
C ALA A 62 -8.65 -4.93 -1.73
N LEU A 63 -7.81 -5.94 -1.99
CA LEU A 63 -6.50 -5.72 -2.59
C LEU A 63 -6.60 -5.37 -4.08
N LEU A 64 -7.37 -6.12 -4.88
CA LEU A 64 -7.56 -5.85 -6.31
C LEU A 64 -8.30 -4.52 -6.53
N ASP A 65 -9.36 -4.26 -5.78
CA ASP A 65 -10.13 -3.01 -5.87
C ASP A 65 -9.27 -1.79 -5.46
N GLY A 66 -8.36 -1.96 -4.49
CA GLY A 66 -7.42 -0.92 -4.06
C GLY A 66 -6.29 -0.65 -5.07
N LEU A 67 -5.76 -1.69 -5.73
CA LEU A 67 -4.68 -1.57 -6.73
C LEU A 67 -5.18 -1.13 -8.11
N TYR A 68 -6.33 -1.64 -8.54
CA TYR A 68 -6.89 -1.41 -9.86
C TYR A 68 -8.19 -0.61 -9.75
N TRP A 69 -8.10 0.60 -9.20
CA TRP A 69 -9.23 1.52 -9.15
C TRP A 69 -9.64 1.93 -10.57
N LYS A 70 -10.93 1.82 -10.89
CA LYS A 70 -11.46 2.23 -12.18
C LYS A 70 -11.42 3.75 -12.26
N THR A 71 -10.50 4.29 -13.07
CA THR A 71 -10.47 5.71 -13.40
C THR A 71 -11.81 6.10 -14.01
N GLN A 72 -12.37 7.22 -13.53
CA GLN A 72 -13.61 7.77 -14.06
C GLN A 72 -13.46 7.91 -15.59
N PRO A 73 -14.44 7.48 -16.40
CA PRO A 73 -14.33 7.57 -17.85
C PRO A 73 -14.37 9.06 -18.25
N SER A 74 -13.20 9.68 -18.34
CA SER A 74 -13.05 10.94 -19.02
C SER A 74 -13.17 10.67 -20.53
N ASN A 75 -13.93 11.50 -21.23
CA ASN A 75 -14.10 11.47 -22.69
C ASN A 75 -12.81 11.86 -23.44
N ARG A 76 -11.67 11.33 -23.02
CA ARG A 76 -10.38 11.47 -23.67
C ARG A 76 -9.83 10.08 -23.81
N THR A 77 -9.63 9.69 -25.06
CA THR A 77 -8.83 8.56 -25.49
C THR A 77 -7.40 8.75 -24.97
N GLU A 78 -7.18 8.46 -23.69
CA GLU A 78 -5.84 8.46 -23.12
C GLU A 78 -5.23 7.08 -23.36
N ALA A 79 -4.62 7.00 -24.54
CA ALA A 79 -3.65 6.00 -24.92
C ALA A 79 -2.43 6.07 -23.99
N ASP A 80 -2.54 5.52 -22.80
CA ASP A 80 -1.47 4.73 -22.19
C ASP A 80 -2.04 3.95 -21.00
N ASN A 81 -1.82 2.63 -20.97
CA ASN A 81 -2.35 1.71 -19.97
C ASN A 81 -1.73 1.95 -18.58
N ARG A 82 -2.11 3.05 -17.90
CA ARG A 82 -1.59 3.42 -16.56
C ARG A 82 -2.73 3.40 -15.55
N SER A 83 -2.74 2.39 -14.68
CA SER A 83 -3.64 2.33 -13.53
C SER A 83 -3.15 3.31 -12.45
N PHE A 84 -3.93 4.36 -12.20
CA PHE A 84 -3.68 5.29 -11.11
C PHE A 84 -4.39 4.79 -9.84
N ILE A 85 -3.62 4.61 -8.77
CA ILE A 85 -4.15 4.34 -7.43
C ILE A 85 -4.48 5.69 -6.79
N TYR A 86 -5.69 5.85 -6.26
CA TYR A 86 -6.09 7.04 -5.50
C TYR A 86 -6.02 8.37 -6.26
N TYR A 87 -6.31 8.38 -7.58
CA TYR A 87 -6.32 9.57 -8.45
C TYR A 87 -4.97 10.30 -8.62
N GLU A 88 -3.99 10.11 -7.73
CA GLU A 88 -2.71 10.84 -7.72
C GLU A 88 -1.47 9.92 -7.64
N ASN A 89 -1.60 8.64 -7.26
CA ASN A 89 -0.46 7.75 -7.16
C ASN A 89 -0.34 6.84 -8.39
N LEU A 90 0.77 6.96 -9.12
CA LEU A 90 1.06 6.09 -10.25
C LEU A 90 1.51 4.70 -9.76
N LEU A 91 0.78 3.65 -10.13
CA LEU A 91 1.24 2.28 -9.88
C LEU A 91 2.40 1.96 -10.83
N LEU A 92 3.59 1.74 -10.27
CA LEU A 92 4.77 1.36 -11.04
C LEU A 92 4.85 -0.16 -11.14
N GLY A 93 4.62 -0.69 -12.35
CA GLY A 93 4.71 -2.12 -12.64
C GLY A 93 3.49 -2.92 -12.17
N VAL A 94 3.73 -4.15 -11.70
CA VAL A 94 2.68 -5.09 -11.27
C VAL A 94 3.01 -5.71 -9.91
N PRO A 95 2.00 -6.04 -9.09
CA PRO A 95 2.21 -6.72 -7.82
C PRO A 95 2.85 -8.10 -8.04
N ARG A 96 3.73 -8.52 -7.12
CA ARG A 96 4.43 -9.82 -7.15
C ARG A 96 4.14 -10.61 -5.88
N ILE A 97 3.47 -11.76 -6.03
CA ILE A 97 3.20 -12.69 -4.92
C ILE A 97 4.38 -13.64 -4.76
N ARG A 98 4.78 -13.91 -3.50
CA ARG A 98 5.83 -14.89 -3.15
C ARG A 98 5.28 -15.84 -2.09
N GLN A 99 5.50 -17.15 -2.27
CA GLN A 99 5.08 -18.19 -1.35
C GLN A 99 6.27 -19.06 -0.94
N LEU A 100 6.34 -19.43 0.34
CA LEU A 100 7.31 -20.38 0.88
C LEU A 100 6.59 -21.66 1.30
N LYS A 101 7.22 -22.82 1.07
CA LYS A 101 6.72 -24.13 1.46
C LYS A 101 7.83 -24.95 2.09
N VAL A 102 7.52 -25.61 3.20
CA VAL A 102 8.45 -26.49 3.93
C VAL A 102 8.39 -27.91 3.33
N ARG A 103 9.51 -28.65 3.41
CA ARG A 103 9.58 -30.06 2.97
C ARG A 103 8.74 -30.95 3.87
N ASN A 104 8.14 -31.99 3.28
CA ASN A 104 7.39 -32.99 4.06
C ASN A 104 8.37 -33.79 4.95
N GLY A 105 8.03 -34.00 6.23
CA GLY A 105 8.89 -34.67 7.20
C GLY A 105 10.02 -33.81 7.79
N SER A 106 9.88 -32.48 7.79
CA SER A 106 10.88 -31.57 8.36
C SER A 106 10.92 -31.53 9.89
N CYS A 107 9.96 -32.16 10.57
CA CYS A 107 9.86 -32.22 12.02
C CYS A 107 9.82 -33.69 12.45
N SER A 108 10.57 -34.01 13.50
CA SER A 108 10.52 -35.28 14.22
C SER A 108 9.41 -35.28 15.27
#